data_AF-A0A087YJR8-F1
#
_entry.id   AF-A0A087YJR8-F1
#
_cell.length_a   1.000
_cell.length_b   1.000
_cell.length_c   1.000
_cell.angle_alpha   90.00
_cell.angle_beta   90.00
_cell.angle_gamma   90.00
#
_symmetry.space_group_name_H-M   'P 1'
#
loop_
_entity.id
_entity.type
_entity.pdbx_description
1 polymer ?
#
loop_
_entity_poly.entity_id
_entity_poly.type
_entity_poly.pdbx_seq_one_letter_code
_entity_poly.pdbx_strand_id
1 'polypeptide(L)'
;MKYLKGKGCFNDNSHQRRNHEHNQASKQNGPFTRAAPSHMTTKRQSSPQSNPSSSGVDRSVDLSSGPSTSSFNPLSITFTVTNENSHTKPNQPVNTKTTATLSFASKPSAHKLSTPIGNPTKYLAIDCEMVGAGPKGSISQLARCSIVSYDGDVVYDKFIKPSMYVTDFRTRWSGIRPKDLFKATPFVQARKEILRLLMGKIVIGHAIHNDFKALGYTHPADLTRDTSKIPLLNRKAGFGEKECASLKRLTKAIFNRDIQTGKKGHSSVEDAKATMELYKVVEEEWERTLASTS
;
A
#
# COMPACT_ATOMS: atom_id res chain seq x y z
N MET A 1 6.04 -1.86 29.68
CA MET A 1 6.82 -1.00 28.74
C MET A 1 6.15 0.36 28.61
N LYS A 2 6.90 1.44 28.32
CA LYS A 2 6.35 2.80 28.13
C LYS A 2 5.94 3.01 26.66
N TYR A 3 4.77 3.61 26.43
CA TYR A 3 4.28 3.93 25.09
C TYR A 3 5.05 5.10 24.46
N LEU A 4 5.74 4.87 23.34
CA LEU A 4 6.17 5.93 22.44
C LEU A 4 5.03 6.29 21.48
N LYS A 5 4.27 7.33 21.83
CA LYS A 5 3.13 7.84 21.04
C LYS A 5 3.63 8.61 19.81
N GLY A 6 4.06 7.88 18.78
CA GLY A 6 4.56 8.45 17.53
C GLY A 6 3.53 9.37 16.87
N LYS A 7 3.91 10.63 16.64
CA LYS A 7 3.12 11.58 15.84
C LYS A 7 3.13 11.11 14.39
N GLY A 8 1.95 10.86 13.81
CA GLY A 8 1.84 10.48 12.39
C GLY A 8 2.18 11.67 11.49
N CYS A 9 3.08 11.45 10.52
CA CYS A 9 3.49 12.46 9.56
C CYS A 9 2.47 12.59 8.41
N PHE A 10 1.36 13.29 8.67
CA PHE A 10 0.54 13.87 7.61
C PHE A 10 1.27 15.06 6.99
N ASN A 11 1.30 15.13 5.66
CA ASN A 11 1.81 16.29 4.92
C ASN A 11 0.91 16.55 3.70
N ASP A 12 -0.12 17.37 3.89
CA ASP A 12 -0.96 17.88 2.79
C ASP A 12 -0.19 18.97 2.03
N ASN A 13 0.45 18.58 0.92
CA ASN A 13 1.14 19.52 0.04
C ASN A 13 0.16 20.17 -0.95
N SER A 14 -0.58 21.18 -0.46
CA SER A 14 -1.34 22.11 -1.30
C SER A 14 -0.71 23.51 -1.30
N HIS A 15 -0.64 24.12 -2.49
CA HIS A 15 -0.28 25.52 -2.74
C HIS A 15 1.07 26.06 -2.22
N GLN A 16 2.07 26.08 -3.10
CA GLN A 16 2.86 27.30 -3.31
C GLN A 16 2.98 27.61 -4.81
N ARG A 17 2.37 28.71 -5.24
CA ARG A 17 2.74 29.40 -6.49
C ARG A 17 3.93 30.31 -6.17
N ARG A 18 4.94 30.34 -7.04
CA ARG A 18 5.93 31.42 -7.10
C ARG A 18 6.07 31.83 -8.56
N ASN A 19 5.60 33.02 -8.90
CA ASN A 19 6.01 33.67 -10.14
C ASN A 19 7.25 34.51 -9.81
N HIS A 20 8.32 34.38 -10.59
CA HIS A 20 9.43 35.33 -10.54
C HIS A 20 9.13 36.48 -11.51
N GLU A 21 9.20 37.71 -11.02
CA GLU A 21 9.17 38.90 -11.88
C GLU A 21 10.48 39.02 -12.66
N HIS A 22 10.39 39.46 -13.91
CA HIS A 22 11.53 39.92 -14.70
C HIS A 22 11.62 41.44 -14.61
N ASN A 23 12.82 41.97 -14.44
CA ASN A 23 13.06 43.40 -14.23
C ASN A 23 13.97 43.94 -15.35
N GLN A 24 13.45 44.86 -16.18
CA GLN A 24 14.22 45.66 -17.14
C GLN A 24 13.59 47.06 -17.26
N ALA A 25 14.46 48.08 -17.32
CA ALA A 25 14.10 49.48 -17.53
C ALA A 25 14.13 49.83 -19.05
N SER A 26 13.78 51.02 -19.56
CA SER A 26 13.73 52.37 -18.97
C SER A 26 12.99 53.37 -19.90
N LYS A 27 12.91 54.65 -19.47
CA LYS A 27 12.63 55.91 -20.22
C LYS A 27 11.21 56.51 -20.20
N GLN A 28 11.05 57.49 -19.31
CA GLN A 28 10.57 58.87 -19.52
C GLN A 28 9.56 59.17 -20.66
N ASN A 29 8.37 59.67 -20.30
CA ASN A 29 7.92 61.06 -20.58
C ASN A 29 6.56 61.37 -19.90
N GLY A 30 6.21 62.66 -19.82
CA GLY A 30 4.90 63.19 -19.36
C GLY A 30 4.82 64.68 -19.73
N PRO A 31 3.86 65.49 -19.18
CA PRO A 31 2.67 65.19 -18.37
C PRO A 31 1.35 65.65 -19.08
N PHE A 32 0.18 65.61 -18.42
CA PHE A 32 -0.79 66.75 -18.26
C PHE A 32 -2.16 66.37 -17.62
N THR A 33 -2.65 67.27 -16.74
CA THR A 33 -4.05 67.58 -16.30
C THR A 33 -5.20 66.54 -16.17
N ARG A 34 -5.60 66.30 -14.90
CA ARG A 34 -6.84 66.83 -14.25
C ARG A 34 -8.20 66.77 -15.02
N ALA A 35 -9.17 65.99 -14.51
CA ALA A 35 -10.52 66.44 -14.10
C ALA A 35 -11.41 65.32 -13.47
N ALA A 36 -12.32 65.71 -12.58
CA ALA A 36 -13.57 65.02 -12.21
C ALA A 36 -14.67 66.09 -12.05
N PRO A 37 -15.94 65.84 -12.45
CA PRO A 37 -17.04 65.53 -11.49
C PRO A 37 -18.17 64.64 -12.14
N SER A 38 -19.37 64.37 -11.60
CA SER A 38 -19.89 63.99 -10.25
C SER A 38 -21.42 63.65 -10.35
N HIS A 39 -22.11 63.30 -9.24
CA HIS A 39 -23.60 63.24 -9.08
C HIS A 39 -24.40 62.13 -9.85
N MET A 40 -25.56 61.58 -9.41
CA MET A 40 -26.35 61.73 -8.16
C MET A 40 -27.29 60.50 -7.83
N THR A 41 -27.72 60.39 -6.56
CA THR A 41 -28.91 59.73 -5.92
C THR A 41 -29.93 58.87 -6.72
N THR A 42 -30.57 57.82 -6.17
CA THR A 42 -31.44 57.72 -4.94
C THR A 42 -31.60 56.25 -4.47
N LYS A 43 -32.32 55.81 -3.40
CA LYS A 43 -32.64 56.23 -1.99
C LYS A 43 -33.96 55.52 -1.51
N ARG A 44 -33.88 54.51 -0.61
CA ARG A 44 -34.89 53.96 0.37
C ARG A 44 -34.39 52.56 0.85
N GLN A 45 -34.37 52.11 2.12
CA GLN A 45 -35.37 51.98 3.22
C GLN A 45 -36.43 50.89 2.96
N SER A 46 -36.82 49.98 3.89
CA SER A 46 -36.62 49.90 5.37
C SER A 46 -36.70 48.46 5.98
N SER A 47 -36.32 48.31 7.27
CA SER A 47 -36.47 47.13 8.18
C SER A 47 -37.88 47.09 8.87
N PRO A 48 -38.22 46.30 9.95
CA PRO A 48 -37.45 45.38 10.83
C PRO A 48 -38.14 44.07 11.36
N GLN A 49 -37.40 43.24 12.14
CA GLN A 49 -37.78 42.35 13.30
C GLN A 49 -38.90 41.28 13.14
N SER A 50 -38.89 40.11 13.80
CA SER A 50 -38.67 39.83 15.24
C SER A 50 -38.41 38.32 15.58
N ASN A 51 -38.03 38.03 16.84
CA ASN A 51 -38.06 36.69 17.48
C ASN A 51 -39.13 36.69 18.61
N PRO A 52 -39.57 35.52 19.14
CA PRO A 52 -39.06 35.07 20.45
C PRO A 52 -38.91 33.54 20.66
N SER A 53 -38.36 33.19 21.82
CA SER A 53 -37.93 31.87 22.33
C SER A 53 -38.96 31.08 23.16
N SER A 54 -38.72 29.78 23.39
CA SER A 54 -38.91 29.14 24.72
C SER A 54 -38.19 27.78 24.89
N SER A 55 -38.13 27.31 26.14
CA SER A 55 -37.57 26.03 26.66
C SER A 55 -38.32 24.77 26.19
N GLY A 56 -37.83 23.53 26.35
CA GLY A 56 -36.64 23.00 27.04
C GLY A 56 -36.98 22.15 28.28
N VAL A 57 -36.53 20.89 28.34
CA VAL A 57 -36.53 19.99 29.54
C VAL A 57 -35.59 18.79 29.33
N ASP A 58 -34.96 18.31 30.41
CA ASP A 58 -34.25 17.01 30.47
C ASP A 58 -35.21 15.83 30.62
N ARG A 59 -34.76 14.63 30.23
CA ARG A 59 -35.01 13.38 31.00
C ARG A 59 -34.11 12.23 30.57
N SER A 60 -33.26 11.78 31.50
CA SER A 60 -32.62 10.47 31.44
C SER A 60 -33.60 9.38 31.85
N VAL A 61 -33.59 8.23 31.16
CA VAL A 61 -34.02 6.95 31.71
C VAL A 61 -33.00 5.88 31.31
N ASP A 62 -32.60 5.10 32.29
CA ASP A 62 -31.74 3.93 32.15
C ASP A 62 -32.63 2.67 32.21
N LEU A 63 -32.28 1.60 31.47
CA LEU A 63 -32.33 0.21 31.96
C LEU A 63 -31.84 -0.78 30.89
N SER A 64 -31.50 -1.98 31.35
CA SER A 64 -30.83 -3.05 30.59
C SER A 64 -31.77 -4.16 30.10
N SER A 65 -31.30 -4.97 29.13
CA SER A 65 -31.21 -6.45 29.26
C SER A 65 -30.88 -7.18 27.93
N GLY A 66 -30.24 -8.35 28.04
CA GLY A 66 -30.41 -9.48 27.11
C GLY A 66 -29.55 -9.54 25.82
N PRO A 67 -28.55 -10.44 25.73
CA PRO A 67 -27.94 -10.84 24.46
C PRO A 67 -28.67 -12.03 23.83
N SER A 68 -29.05 -11.93 22.54
CA SER A 68 -29.63 -13.05 21.78
C SER A 68 -28.55 -13.87 21.07
N THR A 69 -28.34 -15.11 21.51
CA THR A 69 -27.54 -16.10 20.79
C THR A 69 -28.35 -16.73 19.66
N SER A 70 -27.72 -16.98 18.50
CA SER A 70 -28.30 -17.82 17.45
C SER A 70 -27.21 -18.66 16.78
N SER A 71 -27.15 -19.94 17.17
CA SER A 71 -26.29 -20.94 16.55
C SER A 71 -26.91 -21.42 15.25
N PHE A 72 -26.19 -21.30 14.14
CA PHE A 72 -26.61 -21.88 12.85
C PHE A 72 -25.65 -23.00 12.43
N ASN A 73 -26.18 -24.22 12.33
CA ASN A 73 -25.43 -25.38 11.88
C ASN A 73 -25.10 -25.28 10.37
N PRO A 74 -23.86 -25.58 9.95
CA PRO A 74 -23.59 -25.84 8.54
C PRO A 74 -24.17 -27.21 8.15
N LEU A 75 -24.90 -27.29 7.03
CA LEU A 75 -25.28 -28.59 6.46
C LEU A 75 -24.06 -29.25 5.80
N SER A 76 -23.81 -30.51 6.13
CA SER A 76 -22.84 -31.37 5.45
C SER A 76 -23.39 -31.81 4.09
N ILE A 77 -22.75 -31.38 3.00
CA ILE A 77 -23.02 -31.91 1.65
C ILE A 77 -21.99 -33.00 1.34
N THR A 78 -22.43 -34.25 1.37
CA THR A 78 -21.60 -35.41 1.01
C THR A 78 -21.59 -35.58 -0.51
N PHE A 79 -20.42 -35.46 -1.14
CA PHE A 79 -20.22 -35.86 -2.53
C PHE A 79 -19.87 -37.35 -2.60
N THR A 80 -20.74 -38.15 -3.22
CA THR A 80 -20.44 -39.52 -3.63
C THR A 80 -19.67 -39.51 -4.96
N VAL A 81 -18.49 -40.12 -4.97
CA VAL A 81 -17.72 -40.37 -6.20
C VAL A 81 -17.84 -41.85 -6.56
N THR A 82 -18.63 -42.15 -7.58
CA THR A 82 -18.67 -43.48 -8.21
C THR A 82 -17.46 -43.65 -9.12
N ASN A 83 -16.54 -44.54 -8.75
CA ASN A 83 -15.32 -44.81 -9.50
C ASN A 83 -15.44 -46.15 -10.24
N GLU A 84 -15.85 -46.13 -11.51
CA GLU A 84 -15.89 -47.33 -12.34
C GLU A 84 -14.48 -47.77 -12.73
N ASN A 85 -14.18 -49.05 -12.55
CA ASN A 85 -12.86 -49.62 -12.79
C ASN A 85 -13.03 -50.88 -13.65
N SER A 86 -12.75 -50.79 -14.95
CA SER A 86 -12.85 -51.92 -15.88
C SER A 86 -11.47 -52.57 -16.11
N HIS A 87 -11.40 -53.89 -15.90
CA HIS A 87 -10.17 -54.65 -16.04
C HIS A 87 -9.91 -55.08 -17.50
N THR A 88 -8.64 -55.01 -17.93
CA THR A 88 -8.11 -56.00 -18.89
C THR A 88 -6.60 -56.26 -18.67
N LYS A 89 -6.25 -57.55 -18.72
CA LYS A 89 -4.94 -58.20 -18.91
C LYS A 89 -5.22 -59.43 -19.82
N PRO A 90 -4.25 -60.14 -20.43
CA PRO A 90 -2.82 -60.27 -20.11
C PRO A 90 -1.93 -59.82 -21.32
N ASN A 91 -0.65 -60.20 -21.56
CA ASN A 91 0.22 -61.24 -20.99
C ASN A 91 1.73 -60.89 -21.08
N GLN A 92 2.56 -61.72 -20.43
CA GLN A 92 4.05 -61.73 -20.45
C GLN A 92 4.58 -62.84 -21.42
N PRO A 93 5.90 -63.09 -21.61
CA PRO A 93 7.14 -62.41 -21.14
C PRO A 93 8.17 -62.13 -22.27
N VAL A 94 9.38 -61.63 -21.93
CA VAL A 94 10.72 -62.18 -22.31
C VAL A 94 11.86 -61.31 -21.72
N ASN A 95 13.07 -61.85 -21.61
CA ASN A 95 14.16 -61.37 -20.74
C ASN A 95 15.55 -61.52 -21.42
N THR A 96 16.39 -60.47 -21.42
CA THR A 96 17.84 -60.60 -21.69
C THR A 96 18.71 -59.50 -21.05
N LYS A 97 19.95 -59.88 -20.73
CA LYS A 97 21.08 -59.05 -20.26
C LYS A 97 21.68 -58.26 -21.47
N THR A 98 22.59 -57.28 -21.37
CA THR A 98 23.95 -57.38 -20.80
C THR A 98 24.68 -56.02 -20.71
N THR A 99 25.54 -55.90 -19.70
CA THR A 99 26.69 -55.00 -19.43
C THR A 99 27.24 -54.07 -20.53
N ALA A 100 27.56 -52.82 -20.14
CA ALA A 100 28.76 -52.11 -20.57
C ALA A 100 29.25 -51.16 -19.44
N THR A 101 30.57 -51.08 -19.23
CA THR A 101 31.20 -50.30 -18.14
C THR A 101 32.03 -49.16 -18.73
N LEU A 102 32.05 -47.98 -18.08
CA LEU A 102 33.24 -47.12 -18.05
C LEU A 102 33.22 -46.23 -16.82
N SER A 103 34.38 -45.97 -16.24
CA SER A 103 34.56 -45.23 -15.00
C SER A 103 35.50 -44.05 -15.17
N PHE A 104 35.16 -42.89 -14.61
CA PHE A 104 36.16 -41.89 -14.25
C PHE A 104 35.80 -41.22 -12.93
N ALA A 105 36.74 -41.16 -12.00
CA ALA A 105 36.54 -40.60 -10.68
C ALA A 105 37.36 -39.31 -10.52
N SER A 106 36.68 -38.20 -10.27
CA SER A 106 37.31 -36.90 -9.99
C SER A 106 36.63 -36.26 -8.78
N LYS A 107 37.36 -36.15 -7.66
CA LYS A 107 36.89 -35.44 -6.45
C LYS A 107 37.01 -33.92 -6.65
N PRO A 108 35.94 -33.14 -6.48
CA PRO A 108 36.06 -31.74 -6.13
C PRO A 108 36.18 -31.62 -4.60
N SER A 109 37.34 -31.17 -4.12
CA SER A 109 37.44 -30.63 -2.75
C SER A 109 37.14 -29.14 -2.82
N ALA A 110 35.97 -28.70 -2.37
CA ALA A 110 35.59 -27.30 -2.37
C ALA A 110 34.63 -26.96 -1.21
N HIS A 111 35.12 -26.12 -0.31
CA HIS A 111 34.41 -25.16 0.55
C HIS A 111 32.96 -25.49 1.00
N LYS A 112 32.84 -25.75 2.31
CA LYS A 112 31.58 -25.72 3.08
C LYS A 112 30.99 -24.30 3.07
N LEU A 113 30.26 -23.95 2.02
CA LEU A 113 29.57 -22.67 1.89
C LEU A 113 28.42 -22.59 2.91
N SER A 114 28.68 -21.93 4.04
CA SER A 114 27.67 -21.71 5.09
C SER A 114 26.76 -20.54 4.75
N THR A 115 25.95 -20.68 3.70
CA THR A 115 24.78 -19.81 3.50
C THR A 115 23.68 -20.20 4.49
N PRO A 116 23.13 -19.25 5.27
CA PRO A 116 21.81 -19.46 5.84
C PRO A 116 20.82 -19.45 4.66
N ILE A 117 20.30 -20.61 4.27
CA ILE A 117 19.23 -20.70 3.26
C ILE A 117 17.95 -20.16 3.91
N GLY A 118 17.82 -18.84 3.90
CA GLY A 118 16.56 -18.17 4.19
C GLY A 118 15.54 -18.67 3.19
N ASN A 119 14.46 -19.29 3.68
CA ASN A 119 13.36 -19.73 2.82
C ASN A 119 12.96 -18.58 1.89
N PRO A 120 12.98 -18.71 0.55
CA PRO A 120 12.68 -17.60 -0.36
C PRO A 120 11.23 -17.10 -0.24
N THR A 121 10.39 -17.83 0.48
CA THR A 121 9.04 -17.41 0.89
C THR A 121 8.98 -16.69 2.25
N LYS A 122 10.10 -16.41 2.94
CA LYS A 122 10.13 -15.77 4.28
C LYS A 122 9.76 -14.29 4.21
N TYR A 123 10.23 -13.59 3.18
CA TYR A 123 10.09 -12.15 3.00
C TYR A 123 9.14 -11.86 1.84
N LEU A 124 8.23 -10.90 2.02
CA LEU A 124 7.34 -10.40 0.98
C LEU A 124 7.26 -8.87 1.06
N ALA A 125 7.52 -8.17 -0.03
CA ALA A 125 7.21 -6.74 -0.09
C ALA A 125 5.80 -6.54 -0.63
N ILE A 126 5.05 -5.59 -0.05
CA ILE A 126 3.68 -5.24 -0.43
C ILE A 126 3.58 -3.74 -0.72
N ASP A 127 2.76 -3.40 -1.72
CA ASP A 127 2.30 -2.05 -1.99
C ASP A 127 0.84 -2.08 -2.48
N CYS A 128 0.04 -1.09 -2.08
CA CYS A 128 -1.38 -0.98 -2.35
C CYS A 128 -1.78 0.36 -2.97
N GLU A 129 -2.50 0.29 -4.09
CA GLU A 129 -3.16 1.47 -4.68
C GLU A 129 -4.53 1.67 -4.04
N MET A 130 -4.78 2.87 -3.51
CA MET A 130 -6.06 3.25 -2.89
C MET A 130 -6.88 4.23 -3.75
N VAL A 131 -8.19 4.01 -3.80
CA VAL A 131 -9.20 4.96 -4.29
C VAL A 131 -9.92 5.64 -3.13
N GLY A 132 -10.58 6.77 -3.39
CA GLY A 132 -11.43 7.49 -2.46
C GLY A 132 -12.90 7.08 -2.57
N ALA A 133 -13.55 6.91 -1.43
CA ALA A 133 -14.98 6.68 -1.26
C ALA A 133 -15.59 7.65 -0.24
N GLY A 134 -16.91 7.68 -0.15
CA GLY A 134 -17.65 8.60 0.72
C GLY A 134 -17.56 10.07 0.26
N PRO A 135 -17.99 11.03 1.10
CA PRO A 135 -17.97 12.46 0.74
C PRO A 135 -16.56 12.92 0.35
N LYS A 136 -16.44 13.51 -0.86
CA LYS A 136 -15.19 14.01 -1.44
C LYS A 136 -14.02 13.01 -1.45
N GLY A 137 -14.30 11.70 -1.50
CA GLY A 137 -13.27 10.65 -1.54
C GLY A 137 -12.47 10.49 -0.24
N SER A 138 -12.99 10.97 0.89
CA SER A 138 -12.31 11.01 2.20
C SER A 138 -11.96 9.64 2.80
N ILE A 139 -12.66 8.57 2.40
CA ILE A 139 -12.39 7.20 2.87
C ILE A 139 -11.50 6.49 1.84
N SER A 140 -10.25 6.20 2.20
CA SER A 140 -9.36 5.36 1.38
C SER A 140 -9.83 3.91 1.39
N GLN A 141 -10.05 3.32 0.21
CA GLN A 141 -10.27 1.87 0.04
C GLN A 141 -9.24 1.26 -0.91
N LEU A 142 -8.88 0.00 -0.66
CA LEU A 142 -7.99 -0.79 -1.50
C LEU A 142 -8.59 -1.04 -2.90
N ALA A 143 -7.82 -0.77 -3.95
CA ALA A 143 -8.23 -0.92 -5.35
C ALA A 143 -7.23 -1.69 -6.24
N ARG A 144 -5.97 -1.80 -5.83
CA ARG A 144 -5.01 -2.80 -6.33
C ARG A 144 -4.07 -3.16 -5.19
N CYS A 145 -3.63 -4.41 -5.14
CA CYS A 145 -2.54 -4.83 -4.28
C CYS A 145 -1.53 -5.61 -5.10
N SER A 146 -0.25 -5.30 -4.91
CA SER A 146 0.86 -6.06 -5.47
C SER A 146 1.76 -6.57 -4.33
N ILE A 147 2.17 -7.83 -4.42
CA ILE A 147 3.07 -8.50 -3.49
C ILE A 147 4.18 -9.16 -4.31
N VAL A 148 5.43 -8.95 -3.91
CA VAL A 148 6.60 -9.54 -4.57
C VAL A 148 7.43 -10.42 -3.62
N SER A 149 8.11 -11.41 -4.20
CA SER A 149 9.09 -12.26 -3.52
C SER A 149 10.29 -11.45 -3.03
N TYR A 150 11.16 -12.07 -2.23
CA TYR A 150 12.47 -11.49 -1.90
C TYR A 150 13.24 -11.06 -3.17
N ASP A 151 13.17 -11.83 -4.25
CA ASP A 151 13.90 -11.55 -5.50
C ASP A 151 13.12 -10.67 -6.49
N GLY A 152 11.92 -10.22 -6.10
CA GLY A 152 11.10 -9.27 -6.87
C GLY A 152 10.10 -9.93 -7.82
N ASP A 153 9.98 -11.26 -7.84
CA ASP A 153 8.95 -11.95 -8.62
C ASP A 153 7.55 -11.58 -8.13
N VAL A 154 6.59 -11.42 -9.04
CA VAL A 154 5.21 -11.07 -8.67
C VAL A 154 4.50 -12.31 -8.10
N VAL A 155 4.30 -12.31 -6.79
CA VAL A 155 3.56 -13.36 -6.05
C VAL A 155 2.06 -13.09 -6.09
N TYR A 156 1.67 -11.82 -6.12
CA TYR A 156 0.28 -11.38 -6.28
C TYR A 156 0.27 -10.02 -7.00
N ASP A 157 -0.59 -9.87 -8.00
CA ASP A 157 -0.97 -8.55 -8.52
C ASP A 157 -2.41 -8.63 -9.02
N LYS A 158 -3.33 -7.93 -8.35
CA LYS A 158 -4.75 -7.89 -8.75
C LYS A 158 -5.35 -6.51 -8.51
N PHE A 159 -6.20 -6.09 -9.44
CA PHE A 159 -7.22 -5.08 -9.18
C PHE A 159 -8.29 -5.66 -8.26
N ILE A 160 -8.73 -4.84 -7.31
CA ILE A 160 -9.60 -5.22 -6.20
C ILE A 160 -10.84 -4.32 -6.24
N LYS A 161 -12.03 -4.91 -6.28
CA LYS A 161 -13.30 -4.18 -6.30
C LYS A 161 -13.62 -3.71 -4.88
N PRO A 162 -13.64 -2.39 -4.59
CA PRO A 162 -13.91 -1.88 -3.25
C PRO A 162 -15.34 -2.18 -2.79
N SER A 163 -15.55 -2.20 -1.46
CA SER A 163 -16.86 -2.50 -0.87
C SER A 163 -17.83 -1.31 -0.93
N MET A 164 -17.35 -0.09 -0.74
CA MET A 164 -18.12 1.15 -0.90
C MET A 164 -17.95 1.72 -2.32
N TYR A 165 -18.95 2.48 -2.78
CA TYR A 165 -18.89 3.20 -4.05
C TYR A 165 -17.71 4.19 -4.12
N VAL A 166 -17.00 4.19 -5.25
CA VAL A 166 -15.82 5.03 -5.50
C VAL A 166 -16.25 6.43 -5.95
N THR A 167 -15.87 7.44 -5.18
CA THR A 167 -16.18 8.85 -5.44
C THR A 167 -14.98 9.65 -5.97
N ASP A 168 -13.76 9.15 -5.76
CA ASP A 168 -12.54 9.64 -6.41
C ASP A 168 -11.62 8.46 -6.75
N PHE A 169 -11.19 8.36 -8.01
CA PHE A 169 -10.26 7.30 -8.42
C PHE A 169 -8.82 7.55 -8.01
N ARG A 170 -8.45 8.78 -7.62
CA ARG A 170 -7.07 9.20 -7.30
C ARG A 170 -6.05 8.89 -8.41
N THR A 171 -6.55 8.73 -9.64
CA THR A 171 -5.88 8.42 -10.92
C THR A 171 -4.42 8.87 -11.05
N ARG A 172 -4.11 10.10 -10.62
CA ARG A 172 -2.78 10.72 -10.72
C ARG A 172 -1.72 10.02 -9.87
N TRP A 173 -2.14 9.43 -8.77
CA TRP A 173 -1.33 8.65 -7.85
C TRP A 173 -1.62 7.17 -8.05
N SER A 174 -2.87 6.74 -7.91
CA SER A 174 -3.26 5.33 -7.76
C SER A 174 -3.12 4.43 -9.01
N GLY A 175 -2.90 5.00 -10.20
CA GLY A 175 -2.93 4.26 -11.47
C GLY A 175 -4.31 3.71 -11.90
N ILE A 176 -5.30 3.63 -11.01
CA ILE A 176 -6.63 3.00 -11.24
C ILE A 176 -7.51 3.82 -12.18
N ARG A 177 -8.36 3.15 -12.97
CA ARG A 177 -9.48 3.72 -13.74
C ARG A 177 -10.78 2.92 -13.50
N PRO A 178 -11.97 3.48 -13.82
CA PRO A 178 -13.25 2.77 -13.69
C PRO A 178 -13.28 1.40 -14.37
N LYS A 179 -12.68 1.28 -15.56
CA LYS A 179 -12.60 0.04 -16.34
C LYS A 179 -11.83 -1.08 -15.63
N ASP A 180 -10.83 -0.74 -14.81
CA ASP A 180 -9.96 -1.72 -14.16
C ASP A 180 -10.70 -2.40 -12.99
N LEU A 181 -11.69 -1.70 -12.41
CA LEU A 181 -12.56 -2.22 -11.36
C LEU A 181 -13.78 -3.01 -11.86
N PHE A 182 -14.02 -3.05 -13.18
CA PHE A 182 -15.22 -3.70 -13.76
C PHE A 182 -15.24 -5.23 -13.56
N LYS A 183 -14.07 -5.88 -13.70
CA LYS A 183 -13.87 -7.32 -13.44
C LYS A 183 -12.86 -7.59 -12.30
N ALA A 184 -12.65 -6.61 -11.43
CA ALA A 184 -11.73 -6.72 -10.30
C ALA A 184 -12.20 -7.74 -9.25
N THR A 185 -11.26 -8.36 -8.54
CA THR A 185 -11.55 -9.36 -7.50
C THR A 185 -12.28 -8.70 -6.33
N PRO A 186 -13.43 -9.23 -5.83
CA PRO A 186 -14.14 -8.65 -4.70
C PRO A 186 -13.25 -8.50 -3.46
N PHE A 187 -13.32 -7.35 -2.77
CA PHE A 187 -12.46 -7.04 -1.61
C PHE A 187 -12.37 -8.17 -0.57
N VAL A 188 -13.49 -8.83 -0.23
CA VAL A 188 -13.51 -9.93 0.74
C VAL A 188 -12.68 -11.14 0.28
N GLN A 189 -12.73 -11.47 -1.01
CA GLN A 189 -11.91 -12.54 -1.60
C GLN A 189 -10.43 -12.12 -1.65
N ALA A 190 -10.15 -10.94 -2.22
CA ALA A 190 -8.78 -10.44 -2.36
C ALA A 190 -8.08 -10.34 -1.00
N ARG A 191 -8.77 -9.84 0.03
CA ARG A 191 -8.26 -9.80 1.41
C ARG A 191 -7.97 -11.19 1.95
N LYS A 192 -8.83 -12.19 1.72
CA LYS A 192 -8.58 -13.58 2.15
C LYS A 192 -7.35 -14.19 1.47
N GLU A 193 -7.13 -13.88 0.19
CA GLU A 193 -5.95 -14.33 -0.57
C GLU A 193 -4.67 -13.64 -0.06
N ILE A 194 -4.68 -12.31 0.07
CA ILE A 194 -3.57 -11.49 0.57
C ILE A 194 -3.16 -11.91 1.99
N LEU A 195 -4.11 -12.00 2.93
CA LEU A 195 -3.78 -12.35 4.32
C LEU A 195 -3.26 -13.79 4.47
N ARG A 196 -3.63 -14.71 3.55
CA ARG A 196 -3.04 -16.05 3.49
C ARG A 196 -1.57 -16.03 3.04
N LEU A 197 -1.18 -15.10 2.16
CA LEU A 197 0.20 -14.91 1.72
C LEU A 197 1.07 -14.27 2.81
N LEU A 198 0.55 -13.24 3.51
CA LEU A 198 1.29 -12.51 4.55
C LEU A 198 1.45 -13.27 5.87
N MET A 199 0.66 -14.34 6.10
CA MET A 199 0.64 -15.05 7.39
C MET A 199 1.99 -15.72 7.72
N GLY A 200 2.59 -15.34 8.84
CA GLY A 200 3.87 -15.87 9.31
C GLY A 200 5.08 -15.46 8.47
N LYS A 201 4.96 -14.42 7.64
CA LYS A 201 6.04 -13.86 6.81
C LYS A 201 6.57 -12.58 7.43
N ILE A 202 7.80 -12.19 7.08
CA ILE A 202 8.28 -10.82 7.29
C ILE A 202 7.75 -9.98 6.12
N VAL A 203 6.99 -8.93 6.43
CA VAL A 203 6.33 -8.10 5.44
C VAL A 203 6.97 -6.72 5.38
N ILE A 204 7.49 -6.39 4.20
CA ILE A 204 8.20 -5.14 3.92
C ILE A 204 7.26 -4.19 3.16
N GLY A 205 7.29 -2.90 3.48
CA GLY A 205 6.49 -1.88 2.81
C GLY A 205 7.12 -0.49 2.95
N HIS A 206 6.51 0.52 2.34
CA HIS A 206 6.93 1.92 2.50
C HIS A 206 5.74 2.76 2.97
N ALA A 207 5.79 3.22 4.22
CA ALA A 207 4.63 3.75 4.94
C ALA A 207 3.48 2.72 5.06
N ILE A 208 3.84 1.44 5.24
CA ILE A 208 2.98 0.23 5.18
C ILE A 208 1.71 0.25 6.05
N HIS A 209 1.68 1.13 7.05
CA HIS A 209 0.50 1.37 7.87
C HIS A 209 -0.73 1.85 7.06
N ASN A 210 -0.53 2.41 5.86
CA ASN A 210 -1.62 2.78 4.95
C ASN A 210 -2.25 1.55 4.28
N ASP A 211 -1.42 0.64 3.79
CA ASP A 211 -1.77 -0.65 3.18
C ASP A 211 -2.54 -1.53 4.17
N PHE A 212 -1.97 -1.70 5.37
CA PHE A 212 -2.59 -2.45 6.46
C PHE A 212 -3.93 -1.84 6.90
N LYS A 213 -4.06 -0.50 6.91
CA LYS A 213 -5.33 0.19 7.14
C LYS A 213 -6.34 -0.05 6.01
N ALA A 214 -5.92 -0.01 4.74
CA ALA A 214 -6.78 -0.27 3.59
C ALA A 214 -7.22 -1.75 3.48
N LEU A 215 -6.40 -2.68 3.98
CA LEU A 215 -6.72 -4.10 4.16
C LEU A 215 -7.58 -4.39 5.38
N GLY A 216 -7.72 -3.44 6.33
CA GLY A 216 -8.32 -3.69 7.64
C GLY A 216 -7.59 -4.81 8.39
N TYR A 217 -6.28 -4.72 8.49
CA TYR A 217 -5.39 -5.75 9.02
C TYR A 217 -4.32 -5.16 9.94
N THR A 218 -3.86 -5.96 10.90
CA THR A 218 -2.70 -5.66 11.76
C THR A 218 -1.72 -6.82 11.63
N HIS A 219 -0.55 -6.56 11.05
CA HIS A 219 0.54 -7.52 11.02
C HIS A 219 1.37 -7.43 12.33
N PRO A 220 2.00 -8.51 12.81
CA PRO A 220 2.89 -8.45 13.97
C PRO A 220 4.03 -7.43 13.76
N ALA A 221 4.34 -6.64 14.78
CA ALA A 221 5.35 -5.59 14.70
C ALA A 221 6.74 -6.15 14.38
N ASP A 222 7.11 -7.26 15.03
CA ASP A 222 8.42 -7.91 14.93
C ASP A 222 8.65 -8.55 13.55
N LEU A 223 7.58 -8.76 12.78
CA LEU A 223 7.58 -9.22 11.39
C LEU A 223 7.34 -8.08 10.38
N THR A 224 7.12 -6.84 10.81
CA THR A 224 6.91 -5.69 9.91
C THR A 224 8.24 -4.96 9.63
N ARG A 225 8.48 -4.55 8.38
CA ARG A 225 9.62 -3.69 7.99
C ARG A 225 9.11 -2.49 7.20
N ASP A 226 8.93 -1.36 7.88
CA ASP A 226 8.48 -0.11 7.25
C ASP A 226 9.68 0.74 6.81
N THR A 227 10.02 0.68 5.53
CA THR A 227 11.18 1.37 4.94
C THR A 227 11.10 2.89 5.03
N SER A 228 9.92 3.48 5.26
CA SER A 228 9.79 4.94 5.47
C SER A 228 10.14 5.40 6.89
N LYS A 229 10.59 4.49 7.77
CA LYS A 229 10.86 4.76 9.19
C LYS A 229 12.25 4.35 9.68
N ILE A 230 13.06 3.68 8.85
CA ILE A 230 14.37 3.14 9.25
C ILE A 230 15.49 4.18 9.01
N PRO A 231 16.19 4.68 10.05
CA PRO A 231 17.24 5.70 9.89
C PRO A 231 18.41 5.27 9.00
N LEU A 232 18.64 3.95 8.90
CA LEU A 232 19.70 3.37 8.07
C LEU A 232 19.54 3.74 6.59
N LEU A 233 18.31 3.75 6.06
CA LEU A 233 18.07 4.15 4.67
C LEU A 233 18.33 5.64 4.44
N ASN A 234 17.93 6.50 5.39
CA ASN A 234 18.26 7.93 5.33
C ASN A 234 19.78 8.14 5.35
N ARG A 235 20.51 7.44 6.23
CA ARG A 235 21.98 7.50 6.31
C ARG A 235 22.64 7.03 5.01
N LYS A 236 22.20 5.91 4.41
CA LYS A 236 22.69 5.41 3.11
C LYS A 236 22.36 6.36 1.95
N ALA A 237 21.26 7.11 2.03
CA ALA A 237 20.82 8.09 1.03
C ALA A 237 21.42 9.50 1.20
N GLY A 238 22.19 9.76 2.27
CA GLY A 238 22.68 11.11 2.59
C GLY A 238 21.59 12.08 3.08
N PHE A 239 20.46 11.55 3.57
CA PHE A 239 19.34 12.32 4.13
C PHE A 239 19.42 12.43 5.65
N GLY A 240 18.64 13.34 6.24
CA GLY A 240 18.58 13.47 7.70
C GLY A 240 17.98 12.20 8.34
N GLU A 241 18.59 11.65 9.39
CA GLU A 241 18.17 10.35 9.95
C GLU A 241 16.69 10.25 10.34
N LYS A 242 16.09 11.38 10.76
CA LYS A 242 14.66 11.50 11.17
C LYS A 242 13.74 11.97 10.03
N GLU A 243 14.24 12.07 8.80
CA GLU A 243 13.49 12.59 7.66
C GLU A 243 12.53 11.54 7.10
N CYS A 244 11.29 11.95 6.79
CA CYS A 244 10.34 11.09 6.07
C CYS A 244 10.60 11.18 4.56
N ALA A 245 11.73 10.63 4.11
CA ALA A 245 12.07 10.54 2.70
C ALA A 245 11.13 9.57 1.97
N SER A 246 10.53 10.00 0.86
CA SER A 246 9.64 9.16 0.06
C SER A 246 10.39 8.07 -0.69
N LEU A 247 9.69 6.98 -1.03
CA LEU A 247 10.21 5.86 -1.81
C LEU A 247 10.99 6.30 -3.05
N LYS A 248 10.42 7.22 -3.84
CA LYS A 248 11.07 7.82 -5.03
C LYS A 248 12.39 8.53 -4.70
N ARG A 249 12.47 9.25 -3.58
CA ARG A 249 13.71 9.93 -3.15
C ARG A 249 14.77 8.95 -2.68
N LEU A 250 14.41 7.94 -1.88
CA LEU A 250 15.34 6.90 -1.43
C LEU A 250 15.87 6.08 -2.62
N THR A 251 14.98 5.63 -3.51
CA THR A 251 15.31 4.89 -4.73
C THR A 251 16.25 5.71 -5.63
N LYS A 252 15.98 7.01 -5.80
CA LYS A 252 16.84 7.89 -6.60
C LYS A 252 18.21 8.15 -5.94
N ALA A 253 18.27 8.34 -4.63
CA ALA A 253 19.54 8.58 -3.94
C ALA A 253 20.44 7.34 -3.86
N ILE A 254 19.87 6.16 -3.62
CA ILE A 254 20.62 4.93 -3.37
C ILE A 254 20.92 4.16 -4.68
N PHE A 255 20.01 4.18 -5.67
CA PHE A 255 20.17 3.42 -6.91
C PHE A 255 20.29 4.28 -8.18
N ASN A 256 20.27 5.61 -8.06
CA ASN A 256 20.16 6.56 -9.19
C ASN A 256 18.93 6.34 -10.11
N ARG A 257 17.97 5.49 -9.72
CA ARG A 257 16.82 5.11 -10.54
C ARG A 257 15.60 5.99 -10.25
N ASP A 258 15.01 6.55 -11.29
CA ASP A 258 13.72 7.23 -11.21
C ASP A 258 12.56 6.25 -11.38
N ILE A 259 11.73 6.13 -10.35
CA ILE A 259 10.45 5.41 -10.33
C ILE A 259 9.27 6.40 -10.34
N GLN A 260 8.03 5.95 -10.49
CA GLN A 260 6.83 6.80 -10.48
C GLN A 260 6.95 7.96 -11.50
N THR A 261 7.42 7.64 -12.72
CA THR A 261 7.66 8.61 -13.81
C THR A 261 6.49 8.68 -14.80
N GLY A 262 5.61 7.69 -14.78
CA GLY A 262 4.50 7.56 -15.73
C GLY A 262 3.37 8.59 -15.52
N LYS A 263 2.95 9.25 -16.60
CA LYS A 263 1.77 10.14 -16.61
C LYS A 263 0.42 9.42 -16.34
N LYS A 264 0.43 8.11 -16.11
CA LYS A 264 -0.77 7.28 -15.89
C LYS A 264 -1.10 7.05 -14.41
N GLY A 265 -0.24 7.50 -13.50
CA GLY A 265 -0.25 7.10 -12.09
C GLY A 265 0.95 6.21 -11.78
N HIS A 266 1.04 5.76 -10.54
CA HIS A 266 2.06 4.87 -10.03
C HIS A 266 1.78 3.43 -10.50
N SER A 267 2.61 2.50 -10.04
CA SER A 267 2.36 1.07 -10.18
C SER A 267 2.89 0.37 -8.95
N SER A 268 2.01 -0.14 -8.11
CA SER A 268 2.34 -0.96 -6.94
C SER A 268 3.33 -2.11 -7.19
N VAL A 269 3.46 -2.63 -8.43
CA VAL A 269 4.53 -3.60 -8.78
C VAL A 269 5.92 -2.95 -8.86
N GLU A 270 6.03 -1.70 -9.33
CA GLU A 270 7.27 -0.93 -9.30
C GLU A 270 7.63 -0.53 -7.86
N ASP A 271 6.64 -0.05 -7.11
CA ASP A 271 6.84 0.46 -5.76
C ASP A 271 7.13 -0.67 -4.74
N ALA A 272 6.47 -1.84 -4.83
CA ALA A 272 6.83 -3.01 -4.02
C ALA A 272 8.23 -3.56 -4.34
N LYS A 273 8.66 -3.53 -5.61
CA LYS A 273 10.02 -3.92 -6.02
C LYS A 273 11.08 -2.97 -5.47
N ALA A 274 10.90 -1.67 -5.67
CA ALA A 274 11.80 -0.65 -5.12
C ALA A 274 11.89 -0.72 -3.60
N THR A 275 10.78 -1.04 -2.93
CA THR A 275 10.71 -1.26 -1.49
C THR A 275 11.51 -2.49 -1.02
N MET A 276 11.40 -3.63 -1.73
CA MET A 276 12.21 -4.82 -1.45
C MET A 276 13.70 -4.56 -1.66
N GLU A 277 14.08 -3.93 -2.77
CA GLU A 277 15.46 -3.56 -3.06
C GLU A 277 16.05 -2.64 -1.97
N LEU A 278 15.32 -1.61 -1.52
CA LEU A 278 15.74 -0.75 -0.42
C LEU A 278 15.95 -1.55 0.88
N TYR A 279 15.05 -2.48 1.22
CA TYR A 279 15.23 -3.33 2.38
C TYR A 279 16.54 -4.14 2.31
N LYS A 280 16.89 -4.73 1.15
CA LYS A 280 18.16 -5.47 0.97
C LYS A 280 19.41 -4.62 1.22
N VAL A 281 19.38 -3.31 1.01
CA VAL A 281 20.52 -2.39 1.27
C VAL A 281 20.84 -2.24 2.77
N VAL A 282 19.89 -2.56 3.64
CA VAL A 282 20.00 -2.40 5.11
C VAL A 282 19.67 -3.67 5.90
N GLU A 283 19.26 -4.76 5.24
CA GLU A 283 18.80 -6.01 5.86
C GLU A 283 19.75 -6.54 6.94
N GLU A 284 21.05 -6.69 6.63
CA GLU A 284 22.00 -7.29 7.57
C GLU A 284 22.17 -6.45 8.85
N GLU A 285 22.14 -5.13 8.74
CA GLU A 285 22.24 -4.20 9.88
C GLU A 285 20.91 -4.12 10.64
N TRP A 286 19.77 -4.18 9.93
CA TRP A 286 18.43 -4.12 10.51
C TRP A 286 18.06 -5.40 11.28
N GLU A 287 18.17 -6.57 10.66
CA GLU A 287 17.84 -7.85 11.31
C GLU A 287 18.79 -8.15 12.48
N ARG A 288 20.07 -7.80 12.37
CA ARG A 288 21.06 -7.89 13.46
C ARG A 288 20.68 -6.99 14.64
N THR A 289 20.26 -5.76 14.36
CA THR A 289 19.80 -4.81 15.39
C THR A 289 18.57 -5.36 16.13
N LEU A 290 17.58 -5.85 15.39
CA LEU A 290 16.36 -6.44 15.98
C LEU A 290 16.68 -7.69 16.81
N ALA A 291 17.52 -8.60 16.31
CA ALA A 291 17.97 -9.78 17.06
C ALA A 291 18.74 -9.43 18.35
N SER A 292 19.40 -8.27 18.40
CA SER A 292 20.06 -7.75 19.62
C SER A 292 19.15 -6.96 20.57
N THR A 293 17.88 -6.74 20.19
CA THR A 293 16.89 -5.95 20.96
C THR A 293 15.67 -6.80 21.39
N SER A 294 15.66 -8.09 21.06
CA SER A 294 14.57 -9.06 21.33
C SER A 294 14.81 -9.88 22.59
#